data_AF-A0A1G7XGH5-F1
#
_entry.id   AF-A0A1G7XGH5-F1
#
_cell.length_a   1.000
_cell.length_b   1.000
_cell.length_c   1.000
_cell.angle_alpha   90.00
_cell.angle_beta   90.00
_cell.angle_gamma   90.00
#
_symmetry.space_group_name_H-M   'P 1'
#
loop_
_entity.id
_entity.type
_entity.pdbx_description
1 polymer ?
#
loop_
_entity_poly.entity_id
_entity_poly.type
_entity_poly.pdbx_seq_one_letter_code
_entity_poly.pdbx_strand_id
1 'polypeptide(L)'
;MSRSESRQMSHQIGLRLDDDLYARLVAAARRHDVAPTAWARHLISQSLGAETERVLPRARRGSNHKITEEGRGAMRFAGELGAVGSNLNQALAQVHTARKSDQLTESHFKQLETTIKEVQALYARILGELLA
;
A
#
# COMPACT_ATOMS: atom_id res chain seq x y z
N MET A 1 -17.80 -7.81 34.02
CA MET A 1 -18.30 -7.57 32.65
C MET A 1 -17.67 -8.62 31.75
N SER A 2 -18.50 -9.44 31.11
CA SER A 2 -18.03 -10.60 30.33
C SER A 2 -17.57 -10.16 28.95
N ARG A 3 -16.47 -10.75 28.44
CA ARG A 3 -15.95 -10.49 27.07
C ARG A 3 -17.00 -10.70 25.98
N SER A 4 -18.03 -11.50 26.25
CA SER A 4 -19.14 -11.77 25.34
C SER A 4 -20.13 -10.60 25.14
N GLU A 5 -20.19 -9.63 26.04
CA GLU A 5 -21.10 -8.45 25.91
C GLU A 5 -20.56 -7.39 24.93
N SER A 6 -19.28 -7.47 24.56
CA SER A 6 -18.61 -6.48 23.68
C SER A 6 -18.85 -6.68 22.18
N ARG A 7 -19.59 -7.73 21.78
CA ARG A 7 -19.95 -8.03 20.39
C ARG A 7 -21.45 -7.84 20.17
N GLN A 8 -21.94 -6.62 20.27
CA GLN A 8 -23.31 -6.32 19.84
C GLN A 8 -23.35 -5.09 18.92
N MET A 9 -22.98 -5.31 17.67
CA MET A 9 -23.61 -4.64 16.53
C MET A 9 -23.95 -5.73 15.51
N SER A 10 -25.15 -6.30 15.65
CA SER A 10 -25.63 -7.48 14.94
C SER A 10 -26.30 -7.20 13.59
N HIS A 11 -26.44 -5.94 13.18
CA HIS A 11 -27.01 -5.59 11.88
C HIS A 11 -25.99 -4.86 11.00
N GLN A 12 -25.55 -5.56 9.95
CA GLN A 12 -24.77 -4.97 8.87
C GLN A 12 -25.72 -4.33 7.86
N ILE A 13 -25.47 -3.07 7.52
CA ILE A 13 -26.19 -2.35 6.46
C ILE A 13 -25.19 -2.08 5.35
N GLY A 14 -25.47 -2.57 4.14
CA GLY A 14 -24.68 -2.27 2.95
C GLY A 14 -25.09 -0.91 2.39
N LEU A 15 -24.16 0.04 2.34
CA LEU A 15 -24.36 1.34 1.70
C LEU A 15 -23.74 1.30 0.31
N ARG A 16 -24.52 1.68 -0.71
CA ARG A 16 -24.00 1.93 -2.05
C ARG A 16 -23.62 3.40 -2.14
N LEU A 17 -22.35 3.67 -2.42
CA LEU A 17 -21.79 5.01 -2.52
C LEU A 17 -21.10 5.11 -3.88
N ASP A 18 -21.24 6.26 -4.54
CA ASP A 18 -20.41 6.58 -5.71
C ASP A 18 -18.95 6.74 -5.28
N ASP A 19 -18.02 6.49 -6.20
CA ASP A 19 -16.57 6.49 -5.91
C ASP A 19 -16.09 7.82 -5.30
N ASP A 20 -16.58 8.94 -5.82
CA ASP A 20 -16.27 10.28 -5.31
C ASP A 20 -16.76 10.47 -3.87
N LEU A 21 -17.94 9.95 -3.55
CA LEU A 21 -18.51 10.06 -2.22
C LEU A 21 -17.74 9.18 -1.22
N TYR A 22 -17.36 7.97 -1.65
CA TYR A 22 -16.52 7.08 -0.86
C TYR A 22 -15.14 7.69 -0.60
N ALA A 23 -14.50 8.28 -1.61
CA ALA A 23 -13.20 8.94 -1.46
C ALA A 23 -13.27 10.11 -0.46
N ARG A 24 -14.33 10.94 -0.53
CA ARG A 24 -14.55 12.05 0.42
C ARG A 24 -14.77 11.54 1.84
N LEU A 25 -15.54 10.47 2.01
CA LEU A 25 -15.77 9.83 3.32
C LEU A 25 -14.45 9.34 3.92
N VAL A 26 -13.62 8.64 3.14
CA VAL A 26 -12.31 8.14 3.58
C VAL A 26 -11.38 9.29 3.96
N ALA A 27 -11.32 10.35 3.15
CA ALA A 27 -10.50 11.53 3.44
C ALA A 27 -10.94 12.24 4.73
N ALA A 28 -12.26 12.36 4.96
CA ALA A 28 -12.79 12.91 6.21
C ALA A 28 -12.46 12.02 7.42
N ALA A 29 -12.66 10.70 7.31
CA ALA A 29 -12.33 9.76 8.38
C ALA A 29 -10.85 9.80 8.76
N ARG A 30 -9.95 9.93 7.77
CA ARG A 30 -8.50 10.09 8.01
C ARG A 30 -8.16 11.37 8.77
N ARG A 31 -8.80 12.51 8.44
CA ARG A 31 -8.58 13.79 9.15
C ARG A 31 -8.92 13.71 10.65
N HIS A 32 -9.86 12.85 11.01
CA HIS A 32 -10.28 12.63 12.39
C HIS A 32 -9.65 11.39 13.04
N ASP A 33 -8.70 10.74 12.36
CA ASP A 33 -8.04 9.49 12.79
C ASP A 33 -9.04 8.37 13.18
N VAL A 34 -10.07 8.16 12.37
CA VAL A 34 -11.12 7.15 12.63
C VAL A 34 -11.34 6.25 11.44
N ALA A 35 -11.96 5.08 11.68
CA ALA A 35 -12.31 4.16 10.59
C ALA A 35 -13.43 4.77 9.70
N PRO A 36 -13.40 4.61 8.37
CA PRO A 36 -14.43 5.14 7.47
C PRO A 36 -15.85 4.70 7.84
N THR A 37 -16.02 3.45 8.28
CA THR A 37 -17.31 2.92 8.73
C THR A 37 -17.80 3.54 10.03
N ALA A 38 -16.89 3.85 10.96
CA ALA A 38 -17.20 4.54 12.20
C ALA A 38 -17.58 6.00 11.93
N TRP A 39 -16.89 6.65 10.98
CA TRP A 39 -17.22 8.00 10.53
C TRP A 39 -18.56 8.07 9.80
N ALA A 40 -18.86 7.12 8.90
CA ALA A 40 -20.16 7.04 8.23
C ALA A 40 -21.31 6.86 9.23
N ARG A 41 -21.14 5.98 10.22
CA ARG A 41 -22.12 5.79 11.30
C ARG A 41 -22.34 7.10 12.08
N HIS A 42 -21.27 7.81 12.40
CA HIS A 42 -21.36 9.11 13.08
C HIS A 42 -22.19 10.12 12.28
N LEU A 43 -21.93 10.25 10.97
CA LEU A 43 -22.68 11.15 10.09
C LEU A 43 -24.17 10.78 9.99
N ILE A 44 -24.47 9.48 9.88
CA ILE A 44 -25.86 8.98 9.83
C ILE A 44 -26.57 9.21 11.17
N SER A 45 -25.91 8.96 12.30
CA SER A 45 -26.47 9.24 13.62
C SER A 45 -26.75 10.73 13.82
N GLN A 46 -25.86 11.60 13.33
CA GLN A 46 -26.07 13.06 13.36
C GLN A 46 -27.26 13.49 12.50
N SER A 47 -27.41 12.96 11.29
CA SER A 47 -28.50 13.35 10.39
C SER A 47 -29.88 12.87 10.85
N LEU A 48 -29.93 11.73 11.54
CA LEU A 48 -31.17 11.15 12.07
C LEU A 48 -31.62 11.76 13.41
N GLY A 49 -30.86 12.71 13.97
CA GLY A 49 -31.21 13.37 15.24
C GLY A 49 -31.27 12.40 16.43
N ALA A 50 -30.62 11.24 16.35
CA ALA A 50 -30.67 10.24 17.40
C ALA A 50 -29.96 10.76 18.67
N GLU A 51 -30.72 11.00 19.73
CA GLU A 51 -30.21 11.41 21.05
C GLU A 51 -29.41 10.31 21.78
N THR A 52 -29.36 9.09 21.22
CA THR A 52 -28.59 7.97 21.74
C THR A 52 -27.10 8.19 21.54
N GLU A 53 -26.49 8.79 22.56
CA GLU A 53 -25.06 8.95 22.81
C GLU A 53 -24.25 9.46 21.60
N ARG A 54 -23.78 10.70 21.72
CA ARG A 54 -22.71 11.29 20.90
C ARG A 54 -21.40 10.50 21.10
N VAL A 55 -21.35 9.25 20.66
CA VAL A 55 -20.13 8.45 20.68
C VAL A 55 -19.29 8.95 19.52
N LEU A 56 -18.41 9.90 19.82
CA LEU A 56 -17.34 10.27 18.89
C LEU A 56 -16.65 8.97 18.46
N PRO A 57 -16.45 8.76 17.14
CA PRO A 57 -15.74 7.59 16.69
C PRO A 57 -14.37 7.57 17.37
N ARG A 58 -14.09 6.49 18.11
CA ARG A 58 -12.83 6.37 18.85
C ARG A 58 -11.68 6.41 17.84
N ALA A 59 -10.64 7.17 18.17
CA ALA A 59 -9.41 7.18 17.40
C ALA A 59 -8.98 5.76 17.09
N ARG A 60 -8.50 5.54 15.87
CA ARG A 60 -8.09 4.25 15.34
C ARG A 60 -6.90 3.80 16.17
N ARG A 61 -7.15 3.05 17.26
CA ARG A 61 -6.08 2.37 17.99
C ARG A 61 -5.35 1.52 16.97
N GLY A 62 -4.11 1.91 16.67
CA GLY A 62 -3.21 1.12 15.84
C GLY A 62 -3.32 -0.32 16.28
N SER A 63 -3.61 -1.21 15.34
CA SER A 63 -3.52 -2.61 15.62
C SER A 63 -2.08 -2.87 16.06
N ASN A 64 -1.87 -3.23 17.33
CA ASN A 64 -0.57 -3.66 17.84
C ASN A 64 -0.24 -5.05 17.27
N HIS A 65 -0.25 -5.20 15.95
CA HIS A 65 0.36 -6.34 15.30
C HIS A 65 1.86 -6.21 15.53
N LYS A 66 2.35 -6.96 16.52
CA LYS A 66 3.78 -7.17 16.70
C LYS A 66 4.25 -7.91 15.46
N ILE A 67 5.01 -7.22 14.62
CA ILE A 67 5.71 -7.86 13.50
C ILE A 67 6.69 -8.85 14.11
N THR A 68 6.57 -10.12 13.72
CA THR A 68 7.50 -11.17 14.14
C THR A 68 8.91 -10.87 13.63
N GLU A 69 9.93 -11.50 14.21
CA GLU A 69 11.30 -11.37 13.70
C GLU A 69 11.39 -11.84 12.24
N GLU A 70 10.72 -12.96 11.93
CA GLU A 70 10.52 -13.46 10.57
C GLU A 70 9.85 -12.43 9.66
N GLY A 71 8.77 -11.78 10.11
CA GLY A 71 8.10 -10.73 9.33
C GLY A 71 8.97 -9.51 9.07
N ARG A 72 9.88 -9.17 10.00
CA ARG A 72 10.90 -8.12 9.77
C ARG A 72 11.95 -8.57 8.78
N GLY A 73 12.39 -9.83 8.84
CA GLY A 73 13.29 -10.44 7.86
C GLY A 73 12.70 -10.40 6.45
N ALA A 74 11.46 -10.84 6.29
CA ALA A 74 10.73 -10.83 5.02
C ALA A 74 10.58 -9.41 4.44
N MET A 75 10.28 -8.41 5.29
CA MET A 75 10.18 -7.01 4.83
C MET A 75 11.54 -6.43 4.40
N ARG A 76 12.63 -6.75 5.10
CA ARG A 76 13.98 -6.32 4.69
C ARG A 76 14.35 -6.95 3.35
N PHE A 77 14.14 -8.25 3.22
CA PHE A 77 14.39 -8.98 1.98
C PHE A 77 13.59 -8.41 0.79
N ALA A 78 12.29 -8.14 0.99
CA ALA A 78 11.46 -7.50 -0.03
C ALA A 78 11.96 -6.08 -0.40
N GLY A 79 12.43 -5.31 0.59
CA GLY A 79 13.05 -4.00 0.37
C GLY A 79 14.34 -4.08 -0.45
N GLU A 80 15.21 -5.03 -0.13
CA GLU A 80 16.46 -5.28 -0.87
C GLU A 80 16.17 -5.71 -2.31
N LEU A 81 15.21 -6.60 -2.52
CA LEU A 81 14.75 -6.98 -3.86
C LEU A 81 14.27 -5.75 -4.65
N GLY A 82 13.43 -4.91 -4.05
CA GLY A 82 12.95 -3.68 -4.69
C GLY A 82 14.09 -2.72 -5.07
N ALA A 83 15.10 -2.59 -4.21
CA ALA A 83 16.29 -1.77 -4.49
C ALA A 83 17.09 -2.28 -5.69
N VAL A 84 17.27 -3.61 -5.82
CA VAL A 84 17.93 -4.21 -6.99
C VAL A 84 17.18 -3.87 -8.28
N GLY A 85 15.86 -4.04 -8.30
CA GLY A 85 15.03 -3.70 -9.46
C GLY A 85 15.12 -2.21 -9.85
N SER A 86 15.08 -1.32 -8.85
CA SER A 86 15.25 0.12 -9.07
C SER A 86 16.62 0.46 -9.66
N ASN A 87 17.70 -0.14 -9.14
CA ASN A 87 19.06 0.10 -9.62
C ASN A 87 19.24 -0.36 -11.08
N LEU A 88 18.66 -1.49 -11.47
CA LEU A 88 18.69 -1.97 -12.86
C LEU A 88 17.97 -1.02 -13.81
N ASN A 89 16.80 -0.51 -13.41
CA ASN A 89 16.06 0.48 -14.21
C ASN A 89 16.84 1.79 -14.34
N GLN A 90 17.48 2.25 -13.27
CA GLN A 90 18.32 3.45 -13.28
C GLN A 90 19.55 3.27 -14.18
N ALA A 91 20.22 2.11 -14.11
CA ALA A 91 21.35 1.79 -14.97
C ALA A 91 20.95 1.82 -16.46
N LEU A 92 19.80 1.24 -16.81
CA LEU A 92 19.28 1.27 -18.17
C LEU A 92 19.02 2.70 -18.65
N ALA A 93 18.38 3.52 -17.80
CA ALA A 93 18.11 4.93 -18.11
C ALA A 93 19.41 5.74 -18.31
N GLN A 94 20.45 5.47 -17.52
CA GLN A 94 21.76 6.10 -17.67
C GLN A 94 22.44 5.70 -18.98
N VAL A 95 22.39 4.42 -19.37
CA VAL A 95 22.93 3.93 -20.65
C VAL A 95 22.23 4.62 -21.83
N HIS A 96 20.90 4.75 -21.79
CA HIS A 96 20.16 5.50 -22.83
C HIS A 96 20.51 6.99 -22.84
N THR A 97 20.69 7.61 -21.68
CA THR A 97 21.08 9.02 -21.59
C THR A 97 22.47 9.24 -22.19
N ALA A 98 23.43 8.39 -21.85
CA ALA A 98 24.80 8.46 -22.35
C ALA A 98 24.88 8.20 -23.87
N ARG A 99 24.01 7.33 -24.41
CA ARG A 99 23.87 7.15 -25.87
C ARG A 99 23.35 8.41 -26.57
N LYS A 100 22.35 9.08 -25.99
CA LYS A 100 21.80 10.34 -26.52
C LYS A 100 22.78 11.50 -26.48
N SER A 101 23.72 11.49 -25.54
CA SER A 101 24.78 12.50 -25.43
C SER A 101 26.07 12.13 -26.18
N ASP A 102 26.04 11.12 -27.05
CA ASP A 102 27.18 10.61 -27.82
C ASP A 102 28.43 10.25 -26.97
N GLN A 103 28.24 9.96 -25.68
CA GLN A 103 29.30 9.50 -24.77
C GLN A 103 29.60 8.00 -24.93
N LEU A 104 28.77 7.30 -25.71
CA LEU A 104 28.77 5.85 -25.85
C LEU A 104 28.67 5.49 -27.33
N THR A 105 29.61 4.67 -27.81
CA THR A 105 29.54 4.11 -29.16
C THR A 105 28.36 3.15 -29.27
N GLU A 106 27.85 2.95 -30.49
CA GLU A 106 26.74 2.03 -30.75
C GLU A 106 27.03 0.59 -30.28
N SER A 107 28.28 0.13 -30.44
CA SER A 107 28.72 -1.20 -30.00
C SER A 107 28.64 -1.36 -28.47
N HIS A 108 29.20 -0.39 -27.73
CA HIS A 108 29.20 -0.41 -26.27
C HIS A 108 27.78 -0.22 -25.71
N PHE A 109 26.96 0.63 -26.35
CA PHE A 109 25.56 0.79 -25.98
C PHE A 109 24.80 -0.55 -26.08
N LYS A 110 24.89 -1.24 -27.22
CA LYS A 110 24.23 -2.54 -27.41
C LYS A 110 24.70 -3.58 -26.40
N GLN A 111 26.00 -3.62 -26.10
CA GLN A 111 26.54 -4.53 -25.09
C GLN A 111 25.94 -4.25 -23.71
N LEU A 112 26.02 -3.01 -23.23
CA LEU A 112 25.50 -2.62 -21.91
C LEU A 112 23.98 -2.83 -21.82
N GLU A 113 23.23 -2.44 -22.85
CA GLU A 113 21.78 -2.62 -22.90
C GLU A 113 21.40 -4.10 -22.82
N THR A 114 22.09 -4.96 -23.59
CA THR A 114 21.87 -6.41 -23.58
C THR A 114 22.17 -7.01 -22.21
N THR A 115 23.32 -6.68 -21.62
CA THR A 115 23.68 -7.16 -20.29
C THR A 115 22.67 -6.75 -19.21
N ILE A 116 22.20 -5.50 -19.24
CA ILE A 116 21.19 -5.05 -18.25
C ILE A 116 19.87 -5.80 -18.44
N LYS A 117 19.43 -6.02 -19.68
CA LYS A 117 18.21 -6.80 -19.98
C LYS A 117 18.33 -8.26 -19.55
N GLU A 118 19.50 -8.88 -19.74
CA GLU A 118 19.76 -10.25 -19.26
C GLU A 118 19.69 -10.33 -17.73
N VAL A 119 20.27 -9.36 -17.02
CA VAL A 119 20.20 -9.32 -15.55
C VAL A 119 18.76 -9.08 -15.08
N GLN A 120 17.99 -8.23 -15.76
CA GLN A 120 16.56 -8.05 -15.48
C GLN A 120 15.76 -9.34 -15.68
N ALA A 121 16.06 -10.11 -16.74
CA ALA A 121 15.41 -11.39 -16.99
C ALA A 121 15.73 -12.43 -15.90
N LEU A 122 17.00 -12.51 -15.47
CA LEU A 122 17.42 -13.37 -14.35
C LEU A 122 16.72 -12.95 -13.05
N TYR A 123 16.68 -11.66 -12.75
CA TYR A 123 15.99 -11.12 -11.58
C TYR A 123 14.49 -11.44 -11.60
N ALA A 124 13.82 -11.27 -12.75
CA ALA A 124 12.40 -11.61 -12.90
C ALA A 124 12.13 -13.11 -12.72
N ARG A 125 13.04 -13.97 -13.18
CA ARG A 125 12.95 -15.41 -12.97
C ARG A 125 13.07 -15.77 -11.49
N ILE A 126 14.05 -15.21 -10.78
CA ILE A 126 14.22 -15.42 -9.33
C ILE A 126 12.98 -14.97 -8.57
N LEU A 127 12.42 -13.80 -8.92
CA LEU A 127 11.16 -13.33 -8.32
C LEU A 127 9.99 -14.28 -8.61
N GLY A 128 9.90 -14.80 -9.84
CA GLY A 128 8.88 -15.78 -10.21
C GLY A 128 8.98 -17.08 -9.40
N GLU A 129 10.20 -17.58 -9.18
CA GLU A 129 10.45 -18.78 -8.36
C GLU A 129 10.17 -18.53 -6.86
N LEU A 130 10.34 -17.30 -6.36
CA LEU A 130 10.07 -16.94 -4.97
C LEU A 130 8.59 -16.65 -4.67
N LEU A 131 7.78 -16.32 -5.68
CA LEU A 131 6.36 -15.96 -5.54
C LEU A 131 5.40 -17.06 -5.98
N ALA A 132 5.90 -18.16 -6.55
CA ALA A 132 5.15 -19.35 -6.95
C ALA A 132 4.90 -20.30 -5.77
#